data_AF-A0A1F4W3Q9-F1
#
_entry.id   AF-A0A1F4W3Q9-F1
#
_cell.length_a   1.000
_cell.length_b   1.000
_cell.length_c   1.000
_cell.angle_alpha   90.00
_cell.angle_beta   90.00
_cell.angle_gamma   90.00
#
_symmetry.space_group_name_H-M   'P 1'
#
loop_
_entity.id
_entity.type
_entity.pdbx_description
1 polymer ?
#
loop_
_entity_poly.entity_id
_entity_poly.type
_entity_poly.pdbx_seq_one_letter_code
_entity_poly.pdbx_strand_id
1 'polypeptide(L)'
;METLDYGLAEVLALNPVRFDFKKTGDSSIGLIAQDVKEIIPEVVSGEDGSMGIAYGSLTPVLVKAIQDQQNIIDDILAKLDATTQASQTTQSTQSLPADILSEMKKIYDEFTEFSNALGLSTSDGGLLVNSDMSVTGNATFSDVTVTGTLSAGLMSLDPMEDSFDIIGPSCYNQATEKIDTALCDTQTLYLQKGLAGNVDIFNGKIVISPDGNIKVEGQVEATIIKAGEIIVDDASDAVGSSELQANSTSVTVNSKQVSANSVIMVTPTTPTGGQSLIVSEKTAGESFTIEVENEFGTDIKFDWLIVNRE
;
A
#
# COMPACT_ATOMS: atom_id res chain seq x y z
N MET A 1 25.16 72.05 -6.88
CA MET A 1 24.93 70.66 -6.42
C MET A 1 23.63 70.24 -7.04
N GLU A 2 23.64 69.16 -7.80
CA GLU A 2 22.47 68.60 -8.48
C GLU A 2 21.91 67.44 -7.64
N THR A 3 20.61 67.19 -7.76
CA THR A 3 19.95 66.07 -7.07
C THR A 3 20.41 64.76 -7.70
N LEU A 4 20.58 63.72 -6.88
CA LEU A 4 20.90 62.38 -7.38
C LEU A 4 19.64 61.79 -8.03
N ASP A 5 19.72 61.48 -9.33
CA ASP A 5 18.61 60.93 -10.11
C ASP A 5 18.46 59.40 -9.95
N TYR A 6 19.31 58.77 -9.12
CA TYR A 6 19.29 57.35 -8.81
C TYR A 6 18.69 57.06 -7.43
N GLY A 7 17.91 56.00 -7.33
CA GLY A 7 17.26 55.60 -6.08
C GLY A 7 16.82 54.14 -6.08
N LEU A 8 15.62 53.88 -5.58
CA LEU A 8 15.14 52.52 -5.38
C LEU A 8 14.98 51.75 -6.70
N ALA A 9 14.53 52.41 -7.76
CA ALA A 9 14.28 51.76 -9.06
C ALA A 9 15.57 51.17 -9.66
N GLU A 10 16.67 51.91 -9.63
CA GLU A 10 17.94 51.46 -10.19
C GLU A 10 18.58 50.39 -9.32
N VAL A 11 18.48 50.51 -7.99
CA VAL A 11 18.96 49.45 -7.09
C VAL A 11 18.21 48.13 -7.33
N LEU A 12 16.91 48.17 -7.60
CA LEU A 12 16.12 46.98 -7.92
C LEU A 12 16.46 46.37 -9.29
N ALA A 13 17.04 47.15 -10.21
CA ALA A 13 17.49 46.66 -11.51
C ALA A 13 18.90 46.04 -11.47
N LEU A 14 19.69 46.29 -10.41
CA LEU A 14 21.00 45.68 -10.23
C LEU A 14 20.84 44.19 -9.91
N ASN A 15 21.73 43.36 -10.48
CA ASN A 15 21.75 41.92 -10.26
C ASN A 15 22.96 41.51 -9.42
N PRO A 16 22.80 41.27 -8.10
CA PRO A 16 23.84 40.67 -7.27
C PRO A 16 24.14 39.25 -7.72
N VAL A 17 25.42 38.94 -7.95
CA VAL A 17 25.88 37.63 -8.41
C VAL A 17 26.96 37.09 -7.48
N ARG A 18 27.07 35.76 -7.44
CA ARG A 18 28.24 35.05 -6.91
C ARG A 18 29.11 34.61 -8.09
N PHE A 19 30.41 34.79 -7.98
CA PHE A 19 31.36 34.40 -9.02
C PHE A 19 32.68 33.92 -8.42
N ASP A 20 33.44 33.16 -9.21
CA ASP A 20 34.78 32.70 -8.84
C ASP A 20 35.84 33.45 -9.67
N PHE A 21 36.91 33.93 -9.03
CA PHE A 21 38.01 34.58 -9.73
C PHE A 21 38.77 33.56 -10.58
N LYS A 22 38.76 33.72 -11.90
CA LYS A 22 39.46 32.81 -12.84
C LYS A 22 40.95 32.60 -12.55
N LYS A 23 41.61 33.56 -11.87
CA LYS A 23 43.05 33.49 -11.55
C LYS A 23 43.35 32.83 -10.21
N THR A 24 42.50 32.97 -9.21
CA THR A 24 42.77 32.46 -7.84
C THR A 24 41.86 31.31 -7.44
N GLY A 25 40.71 31.15 -8.10
CA GLY A 25 39.68 30.17 -7.76
C GLY A 25 38.80 30.58 -6.58
N ASP A 26 39.01 31.76 -6.00
CA ASP A 26 38.26 32.22 -4.84
C ASP A 26 36.84 32.67 -5.22
N SER A 27 35.85 32.22 -4.44
CA SER A 27 34.47 32.67 -4.58
C SER A 27 34.24 34.02 -3.91
N SER A 28 33.52 34.91 -4.60
CA SER A 28 33.08 36.21 -4.07
C SER A 28 31.64 36.51 -4.50
N ILE A 29 31.02 37.48 -3.84
CA ILE A 29 29.73 38.08 -4.23
C ILE A 29 29.99 39.52 -4.66
N GLY A 30 29.26 39.98 -5.66
CA GLY A 30 29.35 41.37 -6.12
C GLY A 30 28.37 41.66 -7.25
N LEU A 31 28.69 42.68 -8.03
CA LEU A 31 27.95 43.08 -9.22
C LEU A 31 28.85 42.94 -10.46
N ILE A 32 28.25 42.73 -11.62
CA ILE A 32 28.95 42.71 -12.91
C ILE A 32 29.07 44.14 -13.45
N ALA A 33 30.31 44.60 -13.67
CA ALA A 33 30.57 45.99 -14.02
C ALA A 33 29.88 46.45 -15.31
N GLN A 34 29.72 45.56 -16.29
CA GLN A 34 29.02 45.82 -17.54
C GLN A 34 27.53 46.10 -17.31
N ASP A 35 26.87 45.25 -16.51
CA ASP A 35 25.44 45.40 -16.18
C ASP A 35 25.21 46.68 -15.37
N VAL A 36 26.10 46.99 -14.42
CA VAL A 36 26.01 48.24 -13.65
C VAL A 36 26.19 49.46 -14.55
N LYS A 37 27.05 49.39 -15.57
CA LYS A 37 27.31 50.53 -16.46
C LYS A 37 26.08 50.96 -17.26
N GLU A 38 25.17 50.02 -17.55
CA GLU A 38 23.92 50.32 -18.24
C GLU A 38 22.90 51.05 -17.35
N ILE A 39 23.03 50.92 -16.03
CA ILE A 39 22.06 51.43 -15.05
C ILE A 39 22.61 52.69 -14.35
N ILE A 40 23.85 52.63 -13.85
CA ILE A 40 24.54 53.69 -13.11
C ILE A 40 25.98 53.82 -13.66
N PRO A 41 26.16 54.43 -14.85
CA PRO A 41 27.46 54.48 -15.53
C PRO A 41 28.57 55.16 -14.71
N GLU A 42 28.24 56.12 -13.85
CA GLU A 42 29.17 56.95 -13.08
C GLU A 42 29.96 56.16 -12.03
N VAL A 43 29.44 55.00 -11.61
CA VAL A 43 30.15 54.13 -10.65
C VAL A 43 31.05 53.10 -11.34
N VAL A 44 31.09 53.08 -12.67
CA VAL A 44 31.90 52.14 -13.44
C VAL A 44 33.01 52.86 -14.19
N SER A 45 34.23 52.31 -14.13
CA SER A 45 35.40 52.86 -14.84
C SER A 45 36.18 51.74 -15.55
N GLY A 46 36.90 52.09 -16.62
CA GLY A 46 37.71 51.16 -17.41
C GLY A 46 37.14 50.86 -18.79
N GLU A 47 37.90 50.08 -19.58
CA GLU A 47 37.55 49.67 -20.94
C GLU A 47 37.00 48.23 -20.98
N ASP A 48 36.36 47.87 -22.09
CA ASP A 48 35.77 46.53 -22.27
C ASP A 48 36.80 45.41 -21.99
N GLY A 49 36.48 44.56 -21.01
CA GLY A 49 37.36 43.50 -20.51
C GLY A 49 38.19 43.85 -19.27
N SER A 50 38.18 45.11 -18.82
CA SER A 50 38.89 45.59 -17.62
C SER A 50 38.08 46.57 -16.75
N MET A 51 36.75 46.54 -16.85
CA MET A 51 35.88 47.41 -16.07
C MET A 51 35.87 47.06 -14.58
N GLY A 52 35.83 48.11 -13.74
CA GLY A 52 35.72 48.01 -12.29
C GLY A 52 34.61 48.91 -11.75
N ILE A 53 34.02 48.50 -10.64
CA ILE A 53 32.96 49.24 -9.94
C ILE A 53 33.55 49.97 -8.73
N ALA A 54 33.28 51.27 -8.64
CA ALA A 54 33.53 52.07 -7.45
C ALA A 54 32.41 51.83 -6.43
N TYR A 55 32.49 50.73 -5.68
CA TYR A 55 31.46 50.35 -4.69
C TYR A 55 31.17 51.43 -3.65
N GLY A 56 32.15 52.26 -3.28
CA GLY A 56 31.94 53.41 -2.39
C GLY A 56 31.01 54.48 -2.97
N SER A 57 30.98 54.61 -4.29
CA SER A 57 30.10 55.57 -5.00
C SER A 57 28.66 55.06 -5.13
N LEU A 58 28.40 53.78 -4.83
CA LEU A 58 27.03 53.25 -4.73
C LEU A 58 26.36 53.61 -3.40
N THR A 59 27.12 53.97 -2.36
CA THR A 59 26.56 54.27 -1.04
C THR A 59 25.50 55.39 -1.06
N PRO A 60 25.71 56.54 -1.73
CA PRO A 60 24.67 57.56 -1.85
C PRO A 60 23.40 57.08 -2.56
N VAL A 61 23.54 56.21 -3.57
CA VAL A 61 22.40 55.60 -4.29
C VAL A 61 21.60 54.69 -3.37
N LEU A 62 22.29 53.85 -2.58
CA LEU A 62 21.64 52.97 -1.60
C LEU A 62 20.93 53.78 -0.50
N VAL A 63 21.53 54.89 -0.04
CA VAL A 63 20.88 55.80 0.91
C VAL A 63 19.59 56.37 0.32
N LYS A 64 19.62 56.82 -0.94
CA LYS A 64 18.44 57.34 -1.63
C LYS A 64 17.37 56.26 -1.83
N ALA A 65 17.76 55.03 -2.17
CA ALA A 65 16.85 53.89 -2.29
C ALA A 65 16.13 53.56 -0.97
N ILE A 66 16.84 53.62 0.17
CA ILE A 66 16.23 53.42 1.50
C ILE A 66 15.26 54.55 1.84
N GLN A 67 15.61 55.81 1.51
CA GLN A 67 14.70 56.95 1.70
C GLN A 67 13.42 56.81 0.86
N ASP A 68 13.55 56.36 -0.40
CA ASP A 68 12.40 56.12 -1.27
C ASP A 68 11.53 54.97 -0.73
N GLN A 69 12.16 53.90 -0.22
CA GLN A 69 11.45 52.81 0.44
C GLN A 69 10.70 53.28 1.70
N GLN A 70 11.30 54.17 2.51
CA GLN A 70 10.64 54.75 3.67
C GLN A 70 9.42 55.60 3.27
N ASN A 71 9.54 56.41 2.21
CA ASN A 71 8.40 57.19 1.71
C ASN A 71 7.25 56.30 1.22
N ILE A 72 7.55 55.16 0.58
CA ILE A 72 6.54 54.18 0.16
C ILE A 72 5.87 53.54 1.39
N ILE A 73 6.64 53.18 2.41
CA ILE A 73 6.09 52.63 3.67
C ILE A 73 5.18 53.66 4.34
N ASP A 74 5.61 54.92 4.42
CA ASP A 74 4.83 56.00 5.03
C ASP A 74 3.54 56.28 4.24
N ASP A 75 3.58 56.24 2.91
CA ASP A 75 2.39 56.37 2.05
C ASP A 75 1.43 55.18 2.20
N ILE A 76 1.96 53.95 2.31
CA ILE A 76 1.16 52.75 2.59
C ILE A 76 0.49 52.86 3.97
N LEU A 77 1.21 53.31 5.00
CA LEU A 77 0.67 53.51 6.34
C LEU A 77 -0.40 54.62 6.35
N ALA A 78 -0.15 55.74 5.66
CA ALA A 78 -1.13 56.82 5.54
C ALA A 78 -2.39 56.38 4.77
N LYS A 79 -2.25 55.56 3.72
CA LYS A 79 -3.39 54.96 3.02
C LYS A 79 -4.13 53.93 3.85
N LEU A 80 -3.43 53.15 4.69
CA LEU A 80 -4.03 52.23 5.64
C LEU A 80 -4.84 52.99 6.70
N ASP A 81 -4.28 54.07 7.26
CA ASP A 81 -4.98 54.94 8.20
C ASP A 81 -6.17 55.63 7.55
N ALA A 82 -6.04 56.11 6.31
CA ALA A 82 -7.14 56.71 5.55
C ALA A 82 -8.23 55.70 5.19
N THR A 83 -7.89 54.44 4.91
CA THR A 83 -8.85 53.35 4.65
C THR A 83 -9.57 52.94 5.95
N THR A 84 -8.85 52.97 7.07
CA THR A 84 -9.40 52.72 8.40
C THR A 84 -10.33 53.87 8.85
N GLN A 85 -10.01 55.12 8.48
CA GLN A 85 -10.84 56.30 8.75
C GLN A 85 -12.00 56.50 7.77
N ALA A 86 -11.87 56.09 6.50
CA ALA A 86 -13.00 56.03 5.56
C ALA A 86 -14.05 55.00 5.98
N SER A 87 -13.63 53.99 6.76
CA SER A 87 -14.54 53.07 7.48
C SER A 87 -15.18 53.70 8.73
N GLN A 88 -14.76 54.91 9.14
CA GLN A 88 -15.22 55.61 10.35
C GLN A 88 -15.87 56.99 10.08
N THR A 89 -15.76 57.57 8.89
CA THR A 89 -16.62 58.71 8.49
C THR A 89 -17.94 58.23 7.88
N THR A 90 -18.73 57.54 8.70
CA THR A 90 -20.19 57.68 8.71
C THR A 90 -20.61 57.80 10.16
N GLN A 91 -20.48 58.99 10.73
CA GLN A 91 -21.27 59.37 11.89
C GLN A 91 -21.49 60.88 11.88
N SER A 92 -22.65 61.27 11.38
CA SER A 92 -23.47 62.18 12.16
C SER A 92 -24.64 61.36 12.68
N THR A 93 -24.55 61.00 13.97
CA THR A 93 -25.62 60.45 14.84
C THR A 93 -26.32 59.17 14.38
N GLN A 94 -25.64 58.04 14.54
CA GLN A 94 -26.22 56.86 15.15
C GLN A 94 -25.06 56.17 15.87
N SER A 95 -25.15 56.05 17.20
CA SER A 95 -24.41 55.02 17.95
C SER A 95 -24.25 53.80 17.07
N LEU A 96 -23.06 53.19 16.96
CA LEU A 96 -23.01 51.77 16.61
C LEU A 96 -24.00 51.12 17.57
N PRO A 97 -25.20 50.73 17.12
CA PRO A 97 -26.20 50.32 18.06
C PRO A 97 -25.62 49.05 18.68
N ALA A 98 -25.83 48.89 19.99
CA ALA A 98 -25.60 47.61 20.64
C ALA A 98 -26.21 46.45 19.82
N ASP A 99 -27.19 46.74 18.95
CA ASP A 99 -27.75 45.86 17.93
C ASP A 99 -26.75 45.17 17.00
N ILE A 100 -25.73 45.81 16.40
CA ILE A 100 -24.88 45.10 15.41
C ILE A 100 -24.02 44.03 16.10
N LEU A 101 -23.43 44.37 17.25
CA LEU A 101 -22.69 43.40 18.04
C LEU A 101 -23.62 42.31 18.60
N SER A 102 -24.86 42.68 18.97
CA SER A 102 -25.90 41.74 19.41
C SER A 102 -26.36 40.81 18.29
N GLU A 103 -26.50 41.29 17.05
CA GLU A 103 -26.86 40.51 15.87
C GLU A 103 -25.73 39.57 15.46
N MET A 104 -24.46 40.02 15.47
CA MET A 104 -23.32 39.13 15.26
C MET A 104 -23.22 38.04 16.32
N LYS A 105 -23.46 38.39 17.60
CA LYS A 105 -23.52 37.41 18.68
C LYS A 105 -24.65 36.40 18.45
N LYS A 106 -25.83 36.88 18.04
CA LYS A 106 -26.97 36.02 17.74
C LYS A 106 -26.67 35.02 16.61
N ILE A 107 -26.05 35.47 15.52
CA ILE A 107 -25.63 34.58 14.40
C ILE A 107 -24.61 33.55 14.88
N TYR A 108 -23.64 33.95 15.70
CA TYR A 108 -22.65 33.04 16.26
C TYR A 108 -23.31 31.99 17.19
N ASP A 109 -24.23 32.42 18.05
CA ASP A 109 -24.96 31.52 18.95
C ASP A 109 -25.84 30.55 18.12
N GLU A 110 -26.57 31.03 17.11
CA GLU A 110 -27.37 30.20 16.19
C GLU A 110 -26.49 29.20 15.40
N PHE A 111 -25.31 29.63 14.94
CA PHE A 111 -24.37 28.74 14.26
C PHE A 111 -23.79 27.68 15.20
N THR A 112 -23.49 28.05 16.45
CA THR A 112 -23.02 27.12 17.49
C THR A 112 -24.11 26.11 17.83
N GLU A 113 -25.35 26.57 17.99
CA GLU A 113 -26.52 25.71 18.19
C GLU A 113 -26.74 24.76 17.01
N PHE A 114 -26.60 25.24 15.77
CA PHE A 114 -26.69 24.41 14.57
C PHE A 114 -25.59 23.34 14.51
N SER A 115 -24.33 23.71 14.76
CA SER A 115 -23.21 22.76 14.80
C SER A 115 -23.43 21.67 15.85
N ASN A 116 -23.92 22.07 17.03
CA ASN A 116 -24.26 21.15 18.10
C ASN A 116 -25.45 20.25 17.73
N ALA A 117 -26.46 20.78 17.05
CA ALA A 117 -27.63 20.02 16.60
C ALA A 117 -27.28 18.97 15.53
N LEU A 118 -26.27 19.23 14.69
CA LEU A 118 -25.72 18.25 13.76
C LEU A 118 -24.75 17.25 14.42
N GLY A 119 -24.42 17.45 15.70
CA GLY A 119 -23.46 16.60 16.42
C GLY A 119 -22.03 16.70 15.91
N LEU A 120 -21.68 17.78 15.19
CA LEU A 120 -20.35 17.96 14.60
C LEU A 120 -19.42 18.64 15.61
N SER A 121 -18.24 18.06 15.78
CA SER A 121 -17.17 18.63 16.60
C SER A 121 -15.81 18.30 15.99
N THR A 122 -14.75 18.89 16.53
CA THR A 122 -13.38 18.58 16.11
C THR A 122 -12.62 17.94 17.26
N SER A 123 -11.92 16.85 17.00
CA SER A 123 -11.00 16.21 17.95
C SER A 123 -9.71 15.85 17.22
N ASP A 124 -8.56 16.19 17.80
CA ASP A 124 -7.23 15.89 17.24
C ASP A 124 -7.05 16.30 15.76
N GLY A 125 -7.69 17.41 15.36
CA GLY A 125 -7.65 17.92 13.98
C GLY A 125 -8.56 17.18 12.99
N GLY A 126 -9.30 16.17 13.43
CA GLY A 126 -10.32 15.46 12.64
C GLY A 126 -11.75 15.96 12.91
N LEU A 127 -12.66 15.67 11.97
CA LEU A 127 -14.10 15.85 12.16
C LEU A 127 -14.65 14.66 12.95
N LEU A 128 -15.30 14.94 14.08
CA LEU A 128 -16.06 13.97 14.86
C LEU A 128 -17.56 14.19 14.63
N VAL A 129 -18.25 13.14 14.20
CA VAL A 129 -19.71 13.13 14.02
C VAL A 129 -20.31 12.28 15.15
N ASN A 130 -20.94 12.93 16.13
CA ASN A 130 -21.52 12.27 17.31
C ASN A 130 -22.98 11.83 17.09
N SER A 131 -23.39 11.68 15.84
CA SER A 131 -24.75 11.35 15.43
C SER A 131 -24.71 10.43 14.22
N ASP A 132 -25.82 9.77 13.93
CA ASP A 132 -25.91 8.88 12.77
C ASP A 132 -25.76 9.69 11.46
N MET A 133 -24.95 9.16 10.55
CA MET A 133 -24.72 9.75 9.23
C MET A 133 -25.39 8.90 8.14
N SER A 134 -26.34 9.48 7.42
CA SER A 134 -26.91 8.87 6.21
C SER A 134 -26.36 9.57 4.97
N VAL A 135 -25.59 8.85 4.17
CA VAL A 135 -25.04 9.35 2.90
C VAL A 135 -25.80 8.71 1.76
N THR A 136 -26.70 9.47 1.14
CA THR A 136 -27.48 9.01 -0.03
C THR A 136 -26.71 9.15 -1.34
N GLY A 137 -25.62 9.92 -1.34
CA GLY A 137 -24.68 10.04 -2.46
C GLY A 137 -23.45 9.15 -2.31
N ASN A 138 -22.41 9.44 -3.09
CA ASN A 138 -21.14 8.71 -3.00
C ASN A 138 -20.32 9.20 -1.80
N ALA A 139 -19.74 8.25 -1.04
CA ALA A 139 -18.69 8.50 -0.07
C ALA A 139 -17.39 7.84 -0.55
N THR A 140 -16.26 8.53 -0.41
CA THR A 140 -14.93 7.99 -0.74
C THR A 140 -14.01 8.24 0.42
N PHE A 141 -13.37 7.17 0.89
CA PHE A 141 -12.44 7.18 2.00
C PHE A 141 -11.10 6.66 1.50
N SER A 142 -10.00 7.29 1.93
CA SER A 142 -8.66 6.74 1.68
C SER A 142 -8.41 5.53 2.57
N ASP A 143 -8.72 5.68 3.85
CA ASP A 143 -8.68 4.62 4.85
C ASP A 143 -9.99 4.57 5.63
N VAL A 144 -10.38 3.38 6.06
CA VAL A 144 -11.56 3.16 6.91
C VAL A 144 -11.16 2.24 8.06
N THR A 145 -11.41 2.69 9.28
CA THR A 145 -11.34 1.85 10.47
C THR A 145 -12.76 1.67 11.00
N VAL A 146 -13.21 0.42 11.09
CA VAL A 146 -14.56 0.08 11.56
C VAL A 146 -14.43 -0.66 12.88
N THR A 147 -15.01 -0.11 13.94
CA THR A 147 -15.05 -0.76 15.26
C THR A 147 -16.27 -1.63 15.46
N GLY A 148 -17.33 -1.41 14.67
CA GLY A 148 -18.53 -2.25 14.61
C GLY A 148 -18.63 -3.00 13.28
N THR A 149 -19.82 -3.46 12.94
CA THR A 149 -20.07 -4.20 11.70
C THR A 149 -20.05 -3.29 10.47
N LEU A 150 -19.39 -3.73 9.39
CA LEU A 150 -19.49 -3.12 8.07
C LEU A 150 -20.39 -3.98 7.17
N SER A 151 -21.57 -3.47 6.82
CA SER A 151 -22.51 -4.15 5.92
C SER A 151 -22.56 -3.49 4.55
N ALA A 152 -22.35 -4.27 3.50
CA ALA A 152 -22.43 -3.85 2.10
C ALA A 152 -23.45 -4.73 1.36
N GLY A 153 -24.70 -4.27 1.31
CA GLY A 153 -25.81 -5.11 0.85
C GLY A 153 -26.04 -6.26 1.83
N LEU A 154 -25.93 -7.51 1.34
CA LEU A 154 -26.00 -8.70 2.18
C LEU A 154 -24.63 -9.18 2.68
N MET A 155 -23.52 -8.57 2.25
CA MET A 155 -22.19 -8.91 2.78
C MET A 155 -21.99 -8.21 4.11
N SER A 156 -21.44 -8.92 5.10
CA SER A 156 -21.18 -8.39 6.44
C SER A 156 -19.77 -8.75 6.89
N LEU A 157 -19.02 -7.75 7.32
CA LEU A 157 -17.78 -7.92 8.06
C LEU A 157 -18.07 -7.60 9.53
N ASP A 158 -17.91 -8.59 10.41
CA ASP A 158 -18.11 -8.43 11.85
C ASP A 158 -16.78 -8.59 12.60
N PRO A 159 -16.13 -7.48 12.99
CA PRO A 159 -14.88 -7.52 13.75
C PRO A 159 -15.03 -8.05 15.17
N MET A 160 -16.24 -8.15 15.72
CA MET A 160 -16.43 -8.69 17.07
C MET A 160 -16.39 -10.23 17.08
N GLU A 161 -16.77 -10.85 15.97
CA GLU A 161 -16.78 -12.30 15.78
C GLU A 161 -15.69 -12.78 14.79
N ASP A 162 -14.81 -11.87 14.34
CA ASP A 162 -13.79 -12.09 13.32
C ASP A 162 -14.35 -12.77 12.04
N SER A 163 -15.58 -12.40 11.65
CA SER A 163 -16.33 -13.09 10.60
C SER A 163 -16.49 -12.27 9.32
N PHE A 164 -16.61 -12.99 8.20
CA PHE A 164 -17.01 -12.44 6.91
C PHE A 164 -18.13 -13.28 6.31
N ASP A 165 -19.35 -12.73 6.33
CA ASP A 165 -20.58 -13.48 6.11
C ASP A 165 -21.47 -12.90 5.01
N ILE A 166 -22.41 -13.74 4.56
CA ILE A 166 -23.60 -13.32 3.82
C ILE A 166 -24.80 -13.38 4.78
N ILE A 167 -25.47 -12.24 4.97
CA ILE A 167 -26.65 -12.10 5.81
C ILE A 167 -27.83 -12.83 5.15
N GLY A 168 -28.30 -13.91 5.78
CA GLY A 168 -29.52 -14.62 5.37
C GLY A 168 -29.70 -15.97 6.09
N PRO A 169 -30.79 -16.70 5.80
CA PRO A 169 -31.05 -18.00 6.44
C PRO A 169 -30.02 -19.05 6.00
N SER A 170 -29.61 -19.91 6.93
CA SER A 170 -28.72 -21.03 6.63
C SER A 170 -29.33 -21.96 5.58
N CYS A 171 -28.58 -22.23 4.51
CA CYS A 171 -28.95 -23.23 3.50
C CYS A 171 -28.56 -24.66 3.88
N TYR A 172 -27.88 -24.85 5.03
CA TYR A 172 -27.53 -26.16 5.57
C TYR A 172 -28.22 -26.41 6.93
N ASN A 173 -28.89 -27.55 7.03
CA ASN A 173 -29.53 -28.00 8.27
C ASN A 173 -28.66 -29.07 8.94
N GLN A 174 -27.93 -28.66 9.99
CA GLN A 174 -27.03 -29.53 10.75
C GLN A 174 -27.71 -30.76 11.36
N ALA A 175 -29.00 -30.67 11.75
CA ALA A 175 -29.71 -31.78 12.39
C ALA A 175 -30.13 -32.89 11.41
N THR A 176 -30.29 -32.55 10.12
CA THR A 176 -30.72 -33.49 9.09
C THR A 176 -29.65 -33.78 8.04
N GLU A 177 -28.51 -33.08 8.12
CA GLU A 177 -27.43 -33.08 7.13
C GLU A 177 -27.89 -32.77 5.69
N LYS A 178 -29.03 -32.06 5.56
CA LYS A 178 -29.59 -31.68 4.26
C LYS A 178 -29.17 -30.26 3.85
N ILE A 179 -28.93 -30.11 2.55
CA ILE A 179 -28.59 -28.85 1.89
C ILE A 179 -29.76 -28.43 1.00
N ASP A 180 -30.21 -27.17 1.13
CA ASP A 180 -31.09 -26.52 0.16
C ASP A 180 -30.24 -25.82 -0.90
N THR A 181 -30.08 -26.48 -2.05
CA THR A 181 -29.17 -26.02 -3.12
C THR A 181 -29.61 -24.68 -3.71
N ALA A 182 -30.93 -24.47 -3.90
CA ALA A 182 -31.43 -23.22 -4.46
C ALA A 182 -31.15 -22.03 -3.54
N LEU A 183 -31.27 -22.26 -2.23
CA LEU A 183 -30.97 -21.25 -1.23
C LEU A 183 -29.46 -20.97 -1.12
N CYS A 184 -28.59 -21.97 -1.28
CA CYS A 184 -27.14 -21.74 -1.32
C CYS A 184 -26.70 -20.96 -2.58
N ASP A 185 -27.26 -21.27 -3.74
CA ASP A 185 -26.90 -20.62 -5.01
C ASP A 185 -27.21 -19.11 -5.00
N THR A 186 -28.32 -18.73 -4.38
CA THR A 186 -28.74 -17.32 -4.26
C THR A 186 -27.96 -16.54 -3.20
N GLN A 187 -27.33 -17.21 -2.25
CA GLN A 187 -26.57 -16.62 -1.13
C GLN A 187 -25.06 -16.84 -1.26
N THR A 188 -24.55 -17.11 -2.47
CA THR A 188 -23.13 -17.39 -2.70
C THR A 188 -22.29 -16.10 -2.66
N LEU A 189 -21.32 -16.04 -1.74
CA LEU A 189 -20.22 -15.09 -1.79
C LEU A 189 -19.20 -15.53 -2.84
N TYR A 190 -18.90 -14.66 -3.81
CA TYR A 190 -17.87 -14.93 -4.80
C TYR A 190 -16.60 -14.15 -4.50
N LEU A 191 -15.48 -14.86 -4.33
CA LEU A 191 -14.14 -14.27 -4.38
C LEU A 191 -13.62 -14.38 -5.81
N GLN A 192 -13.18 -13.25 -6.39
CA GLN A 192 -12.70 -13.20 -7.79
C GLN A 192 -13.70 -13.74 -8.83
N LYS A 193 -14.99 -13.35 -8.73
CA LYS A 193 -16.05 -13.78 -9.68
C LYS A 193 -15.68 -13.56 -11.16
N GLY A 194 -14.94 -12.49 -11.44
CA GLY A 194 -14.48 -12.14 -12.79
C GLY A 194 -13.20 -12.85 -13.24
N LEU A 195 -12.62 -13.73 -12.42
CA LEU A 195 -11.41 -14.51 -12.73
C LEU A 195 -10.18 -13.65 -13.07
N ALA A 196 -10.08 -12.44 -12.50
CA ALA A 196 -9.05 -11.48 -12.86
C ALA A 196 -7.65 -11.82 -12.32
N GLY A 197 -7.58 -12.63 -11.26
CA GLY A 197 -6.31 -13.06 -10.67
C GLY A 197 -6.50 -14.10 -9.57
N ASN A 198 -5.39 -14.50 -8.95
CA ASN A 198 -5.36 -15.49 -7.88
C ASN A 198 -5.92 -14.94 -6.56
N VAL A 199 -6.38 -15.83 -5.69
CA VAL A 199 -6.58 -15.56 -4.26
C VAL A 199 -5.40 -16.15 -3.51
N ASP A 200 -4.56 -15.29 -2.95
CA ASP A 200 -3.38 -15.67 -2.15
C ASP A 200 -3.71 -15.59 -0.66
N ILE A 201 -3.47 -16.69 0.05
CA ILE A 201 -3.71 -16.81 1.49
C ILE A 201 -2.38 -17.24 2.13
N PHE A 202 -1.96 -16.49 3.15
CA PHE A 202 -0.70 -16.66 3.87
C PHE A 202 0.57 -16.50 3.01
N ASN A 203 0.58 -15.56 2.06
CA ASN A 203 1.77 -15.17 1.28
C ASN A 203 2.35 -16.34 0.46
N GLY A 204 1.52 -16.91 -0.41
CA GLY A 204 1.88 -17.96 -1.35
C GLY A 204 1.75 -19.38 -0.81
N LYS A 205 1.44 -19.56 0.49
CA LYS A 205 1.30 -20.88 1.10
C LYS A 205 0.04 -21.61 0.65
N ILE A 206 -1.04 -20.86 0.42
CA ILE A 206 -2.26 -21.35 -0.22
C ILE A 206 -2.61 -20.37 -1.35
N VAL A 207 -2.68 -20.86 -2.57
CA VAL A 207 -3.03 -20.04 -3.74
C VAL A 207 -4.15 -20.72 -4.52
N ILE A 208 -5.27 -20.01 -4.67
CA ILE A 208 -6.39 -20.43 -5.51
C ILE A 208 -6.28 -19.69 -6.85
N SER A 209 -6.18 -20.43 -7.94
CA SER A 209 -6.00 -19.90 -9.29
C SER A 209 -7.34 -19.74 -10.02
N PRO A 210 -7.46 -18.83 -11.01
CA PRO A 210 -8.68 -18.61 -11.79
C PRO A 210 -9.25 -19.84 -12.51
N ASP A 211 -8.42 -20.86 -12.76
CA ASP A 211 -8.82 -22.14 -13.36
C ASP A 211 -9.37 -23.16 -12.34
N GLY A 212 -9.44 -22.79 -11.06
CA GLY A 212 -9.92 -23.63 -9.96
C GLY A 212 -8.84 -24.48 -9.29
N ASN A 213 -7.59 -24.38 -9.71
CA ASN A 213 -6.49 -25.08 -9.05
C ASN A 213 -6.17 -24.48 -7.68
N ILE A 214 -5.83 -25.35 -6.73
CA ILE A 214 -5.39 -24.96 -5.38
C ILE A 214 -3.96 -25.47 -5.18
N LYS A 215 -3.02 -24.54 -5.00
CA LYS A 215 -1.65 -24.86 -4.57
C LYS A 215 -1.56 -24.75 -3.05
N VAL A 216 -1.07 -25.80 -2.39
CA VAL A 216 -0.80 -25.83 -0.95
C VAL A 216 0.67 -26.20 -0.75
N GLU A 217 1.47 -25.33 -0.14
CA GLU A 217 2.88 -25.63 0.19
C GLU A 217 3.04 -26.46 1.47
N GLY A 218 1.98 -26.48 2.31
CA GLY A 218 1.91 -27.30 3.51
C GLY A 218 1.27 -28.65 3.26
N GLN A 219 0.45 -29.10 4.21
CA GLN A 219 -0.29 -30.36 4.14
C GLN A 219 -1.79 -30.09 4.01
N VAL A 220 -2.51 -31.03 3.40
CA VAL A 220 -3.97 -31.07 3.38
C VAL A 220 -4.42 -32.21 4.28
N GLU A 221 -4.97 -31.87 5.45
CA GLU A 221 -5.58 -32.85 6.36
C GLU A 221 -7.05 -33.05 5.99
N ALA A 222 -7.43 -34.30 5.67
CA ALA A 222 -8.80 -34.63 5.28
C ALA A 222 -9.17 -36.04 5.74
N THR A 223 -10.39 -36.18 6.29
CA THR A 223 -10.91 -37.50 6.69
C THR A 223 -11.23 -38.38 5.48
N ILE A 224 -11.71 -37.79 4.38
CA ILE A 224 -12.10 -38.49 3.14
C ILE A 224 -11.65 -37.67 1.95
N ILE A 225 -10.98 -38.32 1.00
CA ILE A 225 -10.61 -37.73 -0.31
C ILE A 225 -11.37 -38.50 -1.39
N LYS A 226 -12.23 -37.80 -2.14
CA LYS A 226 -12.88 -38.32 -3.35
C LYS A 226 -12.22 -37.68 -4.56
N ALA A 227 -11.35 -38.42 -5.23
CA ALA A 227 -10.64 -37.97 -6.43
C ALA A 227 -10.95 -38.89 -7.61
N GLY A 228 -10.99 -38.32 -8.82
CA GLY A 228 -11.01 -39.10 -10.05
C GLY A 228 -9.62 -39.64 -10.42
N GLU A 229 -8.58 -38.85 -10.12
CA GLU A 229 -7.18 -39.15 -10.39
C GLU A 229 -6.30 -38.56 -9.28
N ILE A 230 -5.17 -39.22 -8.99
CA ILE A 230 -4.12 -38.73 -8.09
C ILE A 230 -2.83 -38.67 -8.91
N ILE A 231 -2.33 -37.47 -9.14
CA ILE A 231 -1.05 -37.22 -9.81
C ILE A 231 0.00 -36.98 -8.72
N VAL A 232 1.08 -37.74 -8.76
CA VAL A 232 2.23 -37.59 -7.86
C VAL A 232 3.38 -37.01 -8.67
N ASP A 233 4.11 -36.06 -8.09
CA ASP A 233 5.29 -35.45 -8.73
C ASP A 233 6.32 -36.53 -9.10
N ASP A 234 6.89 -36.45 -10.31
CA ASP A 234 7.94 -37.36 -10.78
C ASP A 234 9.19 -37.35 -9.87
N ALA A 235 9.42 -36.25 -9.15
CA ALA A 235 10.50 -36.13 -8.18
C ALA A 235 10.18 -36.78 -6.82
N SER A 236 8.98 -37.34 -6.64
CA SER A 236 8.57 -37.96 -5.38
C SER A 236 9.11 -39.37 -5.22
N ASP A 237 9.74 -39.63 -4.07
CA ASP A 237 10.17 -40.97 -3.68
C ASP A 237 8.99 -41.86 -3.18
N ALA A 238 7.73 -41.44 -3.25
CA ALA A 238 6.57 -42.20 -2.75
C ALA A 238 6.01 -43.24 -3.74
N VAL A 239 6.29 -43.08 -5.03
CA VAL A 239 5.82 -43.98 -6.09
C VAL A 239 6.97 -44.33 -7.01
N GLY A 240 6.94 -45.52 -7.61
CA GLY A 240 7.93 -45.88 -8.61
C GLY A 240 7.78 -47.28 -9.12
N SER A 241 8.77 -47.70 -9.90
CA SER A 241 8.90 -49.05 -10.45
C SER A 241 10.28 -49.60 -10.12
N SER A 242 10.34 -50.89 -9.83
CA SER A 242 11.57 -51.61 -9.50
C SER A 242 11.59 -53.00 -10.12
N GLU A 243 12.74 -53.65 -10.04
CA GLU A 243 12.97 -54.98 -10.63
C GLU A 243 13.72 -55.89 -9.66
N LEU A 244 13.19 -57.08 -9.45
CA LEU A 244 13.89 -58.20 -8.84
C LEU A 244 14.52 -59.04 -9.95
N GLN A 245 15.86 -59.13 -9.94
CA GLN A 245 16.62 -59.86 -10.95
C GLN A 245 16.32 -61.37 -10.92
N ALA A 246 16.40 -62.02 -12.08
CA ALA A 246 16.24 -63.46 -12.21
C ALA A 246 17.16 -64.23 -11.25
N ASN A 247 16.62 -65.27 -10.62
CA ASN A 247 17.25 -66.11 -9.62
C ASN A 247 17.68 -65.37 -8.34
N SER A 248 17.20 -64.14 -8.13
CA SER A 248 17.29 -63.47 -6.83
C SER A 248 15.99 -63.68 -6.07
N THR A 249 16.07 -63.78 -4.74
CA THR A 249 14.89 -63.88 -3.87
C THR A 249 14.48 -62.54 -3.28
N SER A 250 15.37 -61.54 -3.24
CA SER A 250 15.06 -60.23 -2.69
C SER A 250 15.72 -59.07 -3.46
N VAL A 251 15.11 -57.90 -3.35
CA VAL A 251 15.63 -56.63 -3.85
C VAL A 251 15.28 -55.51 -2.87
N THR A 252 16.25 -54.64 -2.59
CA THR A 252 16.04 -53.44 -1.78
C THR A 252 15.75 -52.24 -2.68
N VAL A 253 14.65 -51.54 -2.40
CA VAL A 253 14.21 -50.33 -3.09
C VAL A 253 14.45 -49.14 -2.18
N ASN A 254 15.23 -48.17 -2.65
CA ASN A 254 15.54 -46.96 -1.90
C ASN A 254 14.40 -45.94 -2.02
N SER A 255 13.94 -45.42 -0.89
CA SER A 255 12.99 -44.30 -0.81
C SER A 255 13.10 -43.63 0.54
N LYS A 256 13.32 -42.31 0.54
CA LYS A 256 13.39 -41.51 1.77
C LYS A 256 12.03 -41.29 2.43
N GLN A 257 10.95 -41.65 1.75
CA GLN A 257 9.58 -41.48 2.26
C GLN A 257 9.06 -42.70 3.04
N VAL A 258 9.85 -43.77 3.14
CA VAL A 258 9.53 -44.92 3.99
C VAL A 258 9.56 -44.48 5.46
N SER A 259 8.58 -44.93 6.23
CA SER A 259 8.49 -44.82 7.68
C SER A 259 8.26 -46.21 8.29
N ALA A 260 8.40 -46.33 9.60
CA ALA A 260 8.11 -47.59 10.30
C ALA A 260 6.66 -48.06 10.10
N ASN A 261 5.73 -47.12 9.88
CA ASN A 261 4.30 -47.38 9.73
C ASN A 261 3.83 -47.34 8.27
N SER A 262 4.72 -47.28 7.29
CA SER A 262 4.33 -47.28 5.88
C SER A 262 3.53 -48.53 5.52
N VAL A 263 2.43 -48.35 4.80
CA VAL A 263 1.80 -49.39 4.00
C VAL A 263 2.37 -49.25 2.60
N ILE A 264 3.10 -50.28 2.14
CA ILE A 264 3.72 -50.30 0.82
C ILE A 264 2.90 -51.25 -0.04
N MET A 265 2.26 -50.70 -1.06
CA MET A 265 1.47 -51.46 -2.04
C MET A 265 2.36 -51.77 -3.22
N VAL A 266 2.33 -53.01 -3.70
CA VAL A 266 3.19 -53.49 -4.79
C VAL A 266 2.35 -54.21 -5.81
N THR A 267 2.54 -53.89 -7.09
CA THR A 267 1.83 -54.51 -8.22
C THR A 267 2.84 -55.06 -9.23
N PRO A 268 2.94 -56.39 -9.39
CA PRO A 268 3.82 -56.98 -10.40
C PRO A 268 3.34 -56.63 -11.82
N THR A 269 4.28 -56.25 -12.68
CA THR A 269 4.07 -55.94 -14.11
C THR A 269 4.64 -56.99 -15.06
N THR A 270 5.40 -57.95 -14.52
CA THR A 270 5.81 -59.19 -15.22
C THR A 270 5.36 -60.43 -14.42
N PRO A 271 5.34 -61.63 -15.04
CA PRO A 271 4.96 -62.86 -14.35
C PRO A 271 5.84 -63.11 -13.12
N THR A 272 5.22 -63.55 -12.01
CA THR A 272 5.93 -63.86 -10.75
C THR A 272 6.14 -65.36 -10.52
N GLY A 273 5.79 -66.19 -11.50
CA GLY A 273 5.75 -67.65 -11.32
C GLY A 273 4.66 -68.13 -10.36
N GLY A 274 3.65 -67.30 -10.09
CA GLY A 274 2.57 -67.59 -9.13
C GLY A 274 2.90 -67.22 -7.68
N GLN A 275 4.06 -66.59 -7.45
CA GLN A 275 4.50 -66.17 -6.12
C GLN A 275 3.99 -64.76 -5.79
N SER A 276 3.76 -64.50 -4.50
CA SER A 276 3.44 -63.15 -4.00
C SER A 276 4.72 -62.36 -3.79
N LEU A 277 4.66 -61.04 -4.04
CA LEU A 277 5.70 -60.11 -3.62
C LEU A 277 5.45 -59.71 -2.16
N ILE A 278 6.45 -59.92 -1.31
CA ILE A 278 6.37 -59.69 0.14
C ILE A 278 7.23 -58.48 0.48
N VAL A 279 6.65 -57.49 1.17
CA VAL A 279 7.43 -56.41 1.77
C VAL A 279 7.99 -56.94 3.10
N SER A 280 9.23 -57.43 3.09
CA SER A 280 9.82 -58.14 4.24
C SER A 280 10.49 -57.21 5.25
N GLU A 281 11.06 -56.09 4.81
CA GLU A 281 11.74 -55.12 5.67
C GLU A 281 11.43 -53.68 5.26
N LYS A 282 11.46 -52.78 6.26
CA LYS A 282 11.30 -51.33 6.08
C LYS A 282 12.31 -50.61 6.96
N THR A 283 13.15 -49.79 6.35
CA THR A 283 14.11 -48.92 7.03
C THR A 283 13.66 -47.48 6.84
N ALA A 284 13.18 -46.85 7.92
CA ALA A 284 12.62 -45.50 7.87
C ALA A 284 13.64 -44.49 7.34
N GLY A 285 13.23 -43.67 6.37
CA GLY A 285 14.05 -42.66 5.72
C GLY A 285 15.03 -43.19 4.68
N GLU A 286 15.05 -44.51 4.41
CA GLU A 286 16.07 -45.13 3.58
C GLU A 286 15.50 -46.04 2.49
N SER A 287 14.81 -47.13 2.86
CA SER A 287 14.48 -48.19 1.91
C SER A 287 13.42 -49.18 2.42
N PHE A 288 12.93 -50.01 1.51
CA PHE A 288 12.16 -51.22 1.83
C PHE A 288 12.66 -52.40 0.99
N THR A 289 12.45 -53.62 1.47
CA THR A 289 12.87 -54.85 0.78
C THR A 289 11.66 -55.61 0.29
N ILE A 290 11.70 -55.99 -0.99
CA ILE A 290 10.75 -56.90 -1.62
C ILE A 290 11.37 -58.28 -1.75
N GLU A 291 10.61 -59.30 -1.37
CA GLU A 291 11.05 -60.69 -1.35
C GLU A 291 10.02 -61.62 -1.99
N VAL A 292 10.52 -62.72 -2.57
CA VAL A 292 9.75 -63.88 -3.04
C VAL A 292 10.26 -65.14 -2.36
N GLU A 293 9.38 -66.12 -2.17
CA GLU A 293 9.70 -67.35 -1.43
C GLU A 293 10.75 -68.23 -2.15
N ASN A 294 10.74 -68.24 -3.49
CA ASN A 294 11.62 -69.07 -4.31
C ASN A 294 12.22 -68.26 -5.46
N GLU A 295 13.43 -68.63 -5.85
CA GLU A 295 14.09 -68.12 -7.05
C GLU A 295 13.20 -68.30 -8.29
N PHE A 296 13.15 -67.27 -9.14
CA PHE A 296 12.40 -67.30 -10.39
C PHE A 296 13.32 -67.00 -11.57
N GLY A 297 13.22 -67.81 -12.63
CA GLY A 297 14.19 -67.81 -13.74
C GLY A 297 14.10 -66.59 -14.67
N THR A 298 13.23 -65.63 -14.40
CA THR A 298 13.10 -64.37 -15.17
C THR A 298 12.91 -63.19 -14.23
N ASP A 299 13.27 -62.00 -14.67
CA ASP A 299 13.13 -60.78 -13.87
C ASP A 299 11.66 -60.49 -13.53
N ILE A 300 11.42 -60.11 -12.27
CA ILE A 300 10.12 -59.67 -11.78
C ILE A 300 10.13 -58.15 -11.66
N LYS A 301 9.42 -57.47 -12.56
CA LYS A 301 9.19 -56.02 -12.50
C LYS A 301 7.91 -55.74 -11.74
N PHE A 302 7.89 -54.65 -11.01
CA PHE A 302 6.75 -54.25 -10.22
C PHE A 302 6.71 -52.74 -9.99
N ASP A 303 5.50 -52.22 -9.89
CA ASP A 303 5.23 -50.85 -9.45
C ASP A 303 4.93 -50.83 -7.95
N TRP A 304 5.22 -49.72 -7.29
CA TRP A 304 5.02 -49.58 -5.85
C TRP A 304 4.52 -48.17 -5.48
N LEU A 305 3.76 -48.12 -4.38
CA LEU A 305 3.22 -46.92 -3.76
C LEU A 305 3.41 -47.00 -2.24
N ILE A 306 3.93 -45.93 -1.64
CA ILE A 306 4.13 -45.78 -0.20
C ILE A 306 3.01 -44.89 0.37
N VAL A 307 2.29 -45.42 1.35
CA VAL A 307 1.30 -44.68 2.13
C VAL A 307 1.71 -44.69 3.59
N ASN A 308 2.04 -43.53 4.15
CA ASN A 308 2.41 -43.41 5.55
C ASN A 308 1.18 -43.34 6.45
N ARG A 309 1.23 -44.04 7.59
CA ARG A 309 0.23 -43.95 8.65
C ARG A 309 0.84 -43.23 9.85
N GLU A 310 0.18 -42.17 10.28
CA GLU A 310 0.47 -41.47 11.53
C GLU A 310 -0.17 -42.18 12.73
#